data_AF-A0A257NA19-F1
#
_entry.id   AF-A0A257NA19-F1
#
_cell.length_a   1.000
_cell.length_b   1.000
_cell.length_c   1.000
_cell.angle_alpha   90.00
_cell.angle_beta   90.00
_cell.angle_gamma   90.00
#
_symmetry.space_group_name_H-M   'P 1'
#
loop_
_entity.id
_entity.type
_entity.pdbx_description
1 polymer ?
#
loop_
_entity_poly.entity_id
_entity_poly.type
_entity_poly.pdbx_seq_one_letter_code
_entity_poly.pdbx_strand_id
1 'polypeptide(L)'
;MNNKHAFSRYIGIDYSGAQTPISSLKGLRVYSADGAKAPIEVLPPPSPRKYWTRRGIAEWLVERLTEGIPTLVGIDHSFSFPLRYFKVHHLMLDWPGFLDDFQQHWPTDGDNIYVDFVRDGLHGKGDERMGDAHWRRITEIRAKAKSVFHFDVQGQVAKSTHAGLPWLRYLRKQAAERVHFWPFDGWEIPLGYSAIVEAYPSLYKHAFAQEGRTPDQQDAYAIAAWLQQADLGGQLAKFLNPVLTPSEQAVAEVEGWILGVGRGVF
;
A
#
# COMPACT_ATOMS: atom_id res chain seq x y z
N MET A 1 16.19 -6.49 29.76
CA MET A 1 14.80 -6.98 29.62
C MET A 1 14.39 -6.77 28.18
N ASN A 2 13.78 -7.79 27.59
CA ASN A 2 13.56 -8.06 26.16
C ASN A 2 13.27 -6.84 25.29
N ASN A 3 14.06 -6.66 24.22
CA ASN A 3 13.64 -5.87 23.07
C ASN A 3 12.52 -6.67 22.37
N LYS A 4 11.31 -6.63 22.95
CA LYS A 4 10.12 -7.28 22.39
C LYS A 4 9.80 -6.51 21.11
N HIS A 5 9.86 -7.19 19.97
CA HIS A 5 9.51 -6.67 18.65
C HIS A 5 8.16 -5.93 18.69
N ALA A 6 8.01 -4.87 17.89
CA ALA A 6 6.87 -3.96 17.98
C ALA A 6 5.57 -4.62 17.51
N PHE A 7 5.67 -5.54 16.56
CA PHE A 7 4.54 -6.25 15.97
C PHE A 7 4.62 -7.75 16.25
N SER A 8 3.47 -8.41 16.22
CA SER A 8 3.34 -9.86 16.38
C SER A 8 2.95 -10.56 15.09
N ARG A 9 2.42 -9.81 14.11
CA ARG A 9 2.00 -10.31 12.80
C ARG A 9 2.48 -9.37 11.69
N TYR A 10 2.95 -9.95 10.60
CA TYR A 10 3.41 -9.23 9.41
C TYR A 10 2.67 -9.72 8.19
N ILE A 11 2.00 -8.82 7.47
CA ILE A 11 1.22 -9.15 6.28
C ILE A 11 1.82 -8.42 5.08
N GLY A 12 2.07 -9.17 4.02
CA GLY A 12 2.54 -8.67 2.74
C GLY A 12 1.50 -8.87 1.66
N ILE A 13 1.18 -7.81 0.92
CA ILE A 13 0.15 -7.83 -0.12
C ILE A 13 0.72 -7.34 -1.44
N ASP A 14 0.76 -8.22 -2.43
CA ASP A 14 0.90 -7.83 -3.83
C ASP A 14 -0.49 -7.43 -4.35
N TYR A 15 -0.59 -6.19 -4.85
CA TYR A 15 -1.87 -5.55 -5.12
C TYR A 15 -2.11 -5.36 -6.61
N SER A 16 -3.32 -5.71 -7.07
CA SER A 16 -3.67 -5.67 -8.48
C SER A 16 -4.84 -4.73 -8.75
N GLY A 17 -4.65 -3.83 -9.72
CA GLY A 17 -5.70 -2.99 -10.28
C GLY A 17 -6.46 -3.62 -11.45
N ALA A 18 -6.24 -4.90 -11.73
CA ALA A 18 -6.94 -5.58 -12.84
C ALA A 18 -8.43 -5.77 -12.53
N GLN A 19 -9.26 -5.66 -13.56
CA GLN A 19 -10.71 -5.89 -13.48
C GLN A 19 -11.45 -5.11 -12.37
N THR A 20 -12.58 -5.64 -11.88
CA THR A 20 -13.44 -5.01 -10.87
C THR A 20 -13.01 -5.41 -9.44
N PRO A 21 -13.43 -4.67 -8.40
CA PRO A 21 -13.04 -5.00 -7.02
C PRO A 21 -13.56 -6.34 -6.50
N ILE A 22 -14.56 -6.94 -7.15
CA ILE A 22 -15.13 -8.26 -6.78
C ILE A 22 -14.62 -9.41 -7.64
N SER A 23 -13.78 -9.13 -8.65
CA SER A 23 -13.14 -10.14 -9.49
C SER A 23 -12.12 -10.96 -8.67
N SER A 24 -12.08 -12.27 -8.92
CA SER A 24 -11.09 -13.19 -8.37
C SER A 24 -9.77 -13.06 -9.13
N LEU A 25 -8.77 -12.34 -8.59
CA LEU A 25 -7.57 -11.95 -9.32
C LEU A 25 -6.36 -12.81 -8.98
N LYS A 26 -5.74 -13.43 -9.99
CA LYS A 26 -4.50 -14.21 -9.82
C LYS A 26 -3.33 -13.38 -9.28
N GLY A 27 -3.27 -12.09 -9.62
CA GLY A 27 -2.25 -11.15 -9.16
C GLY A 27 -2.56 -10.48 -7.83
N LEU A 28 -3.59 -10.91 -7.10
CA LEU A 28 -3.76 -10.52 -5.70
C LEU A 28 -3.23 -11.65 -4.82
N ARG A 29 -2.15 -11.36 -4.08
CA ARG A 29 -1.49 -12.33 -3.20
C ARG A 29 -1.32 -11.74 -1.82
N VAL A 30 -1.54 -12.59 -0.83
CA VAL A 30 -1.44 -12.24 0.58
C VAL A 30 -0.53 -13.26 1.24
N TYR A 31 0.50 -12.80 1.92
CA TYR A 31 1.35 -13.62 2.77
C TYR A 31 1.31 -13.09 4.19
N SER A 32 1.34 -13.99 5.18
CA SER A 32 1.34 -13.63 6.60
C SER A 32 2.40 -14.41 7.35
N ALA A 33 3.05 -13.73 8.30
CA ALA A 33 3.97 -14.33 9.25
C ALA A 33 3.57 -13.94 10.68
N ASP A 34 3.49 -14.93 11.56
CA ASP A 34 3.26 -14.72 13.00
C ASP A 34 4.57 -14.91 13.77
N GLY A 35 4.99 -13.89 14.53
CA GLY A 35 6.24 -13.89 15.26
C GLY A 35 7.44 -14.11 14.34
N ALA A 36 8.24 -15.14 14.62
CA ALA A 36 9.45 -15.49 13.86
C ALA A 36 9.25 -16.60 12.82
N LYS A 37 8.01 -17.07 12.58
CA LYS A 37 7.74 -18.10 11.59
C LYS A 37 7.84 -17.52 10.17
N ALA A 38 8.34 -18.30 9.22
CA ALA A 38 8.41 -17.87 7.83
C ALA A 38 7.01 -17.48 7.28
N PRO A 39 6.90 -16.46 6.42
CA PRO A 39 5.62 -16.10 5.82
C PRO A 39 5.01 -17.25 5.01
N ILE A 40 3.71 -17.43 5.14
CA ILE A 40 2.91 -18.41 4.38
C ILE A 40 1.82 -17.71 3.57
N GLU A 41 1.45 -18.25 2.42
CA GLU A 41 0.35 -17.70 1.62
C GLU A 41 -0.97 -17.85 2.38
N VAL A 42 -1.72 -16.76 2.48
CA VAL A 42 -3.07 -16.75 3.02
C VAL A 42 -4.03 -16.79 1.84
N LEU A 43 -4.88 -17.81 1.81
CA LEU A 43 -5.91 -17.98 0.77
C LEU A 43 -7.21 -17.26 1.16
N PRO A 44 -8.03 -16.83 0.19
CA PRO A 44 -9.35 -16.29 0.48
C PRO A 44 -10.22 -17.34 1.20
N PRO A 45 -11.24 -16.92 1.97
CA PRO A 45 -12.19 -17.84 2.58
C PRO A 45 -12.84 -18.77 1.53
N PRO A 46 -13.23 -20.01 1.92
CA PRO A 46 -13.83 -20.96 0.99
C PRO A 46 -15.01 -20.37 0.22
N SER A 47 -14.87 -20.32 -1.11
CA SER A 47 -15.91 -19.82 -2.02
C SER A 47 -15.65 -20.36 -3.44
N PRO A 48 -16.57 -20.15 -4.41
CA PRO A 48 -16.31 -20.47 -5.81
C PRO A 48 -15.13 -19.67 -6.41
N ARG A 49 -14.68 -18.59 -5.76
CA ARG A 49 -13.53 -17.79 -6.20
C ARG A 49 -12.23 -18.45 -5.79
N LYS A 50 -11.32 -18.64 -6.75
CA LYS A 50 -10.01 -19.25 -6.52
C LYS A 50 -9.00 -18.31 -5.85
N TYR A 51 -9.11 -17.01 -6.13
CA TYR A 51 -8.16 -16.01 -5.67
C TYR A 51 -8.88 -14.88 -4.93
N TRP A 52 -8.09 -14.04 -4.27
CA TRP A 52 -8.59 -12.87 -3.58
C TRP A 52 -9.28 -11.89 -4.53
N THR A 53 -10.23 -11.16 -3.97
CA THR A 53 -10.82 -9.94 -4.55
C THR A 53 -10.30 -8.75 -3.74
N ARG A 54 -10.30 -7.54 -4.33
CA ARG A 54 -9.88 -6.33 -3.58
C ARG A 54 -10.79 -6.08 -2.38
N ARG A 55 -12.10 -6.24 -2.56
CA ARG A 55 -13.08 -6.16 -1.46
C ARG A 55 -12.79 -7.18 -0.37
N GLY A 56 -12.57 -8.44 -0.75
CA GLY A 56 -12.32 -9.52 0.21
C GLY A 56 -11.05 -9.29 1.02
N ILE A 57 -9.98 -8.75 0.41
CA ILE A 57 -8.78 -8.35 1.15
C ILE A 57 -9.09 -7.22 2.14
N ALA A 58 -9.82 -6.19 1.72
CA ALA A 58 -10.13 -5.06 2.60
C ALA A 58 -10.99 -5.48 3.80
N GLU A 59 -12.05 -6.26 3.58
CA GLU A 59 -12.90 -6.81 4.65
C GLU A 59 -12.09 -7.73 5.58
N TRP A 60 -11.26 -8.61 5.02
CA TRP A 60 -10.38 -9.47 5.80
C TRP A 60 -9.37 -8.66 6.63
N LEU A 61 -8.79 -7.59 6.07
CA LEU A 61 -7.88 -6.71 6.79
C LEU A 61 -8.58 -6.00 7.96
N VAL A 62 -9.83 -5.53 7.80
CA VAL A 62 -10.59 -4.93 8.91
C VAL A 62 -10.67 -5.91 10.08
N GLU A 63 -11.01 -7.17 9.83
CA GLU A 63 -11.04 -8.19 10.87
C GLU A 63 -9.66 -8.37 11.52
N ARG A 64 -8.60 -8.60 10.72
CA ARG A 64 -7.25 -8.85 11.26
C ARG A 64 -6.71 -7.68 12.08
N LEU A 65 -6.97 -6.45 11.63
CA LEU A 65 -6.47 -5.23 12.26
C LEU A 65 -7.24 -4.86 13.54
N THR A 66 -8.43 -5.43 13.76
CA THR A 66 -9.28 -5.16 14.93
C THR A 66 -9.19 -6.23 16.03
N GLU A 67 -8.47 -7.34 15.78
CA GLU A 67 -8.25 -8.46 16.71
C GLU A 67 -7.47 -8.11 18.00
N GLY A 68 -6.88 -6.91 18.10
CA GLY A 68 -6.00 -6.54 19.21
C GLY A 68 -4.61 -7.20 19.15
N ILE A 69 -4.25 -7.75 17.99
CA ILE A 69 -2.90 -8.26 17.71
C ILE A 69 -2.17 -7.17 16.91
N PRO A 70 -1.07 -6.58 17.45
CA PRO A 70 -0.27 -5.60 16.72
C PRO A 70 0.23 -6.19 15.40
N THR A 71 -0.33 -5.69 14.29
CA THR A 71 -0.12 -6.22 12.94
C THR A 71 0.49 -5.15 12.05
N LEU A 72 1.58 -5.45 11.36
CA LEU A 72 2.18 -4.58 10.34
C LEU A 72 1.84 -5.09 8.94
N VAL A 73 1.17 -4.25 8.15
CA VAL A 73 0.72 -4.60 6.79
C VAL A 73 1.44 -3.74 5.76
N GLY A 74 2.14 -4.37 4.83
CA GLY A 74 2.70 -3.70 3.65
C GLY A 74 1.88 -4.01 2.40
N ILE A 75 1.53 -2.98 1.64
CA ILE A 75 0.72 -3.11 0.42
C ILE A 75 1.47 -2.53 -0.77
N ASP A 76 1.56 -3.28 -1.87
CA ASP A 76 2.22 -2.87 -3.12
C ASP A 76 1.34 -1.97 -4.00
N HIS A 77 1.03 -0.78 -3.49
CA HIS A 77 0.57 0.34 -4.31
C HIS A 77 0.79 1.67 -3.58
N SER A 78 0.74 2.78 -4.31
CA SER A 78 0.95 4.10 -3.72
C SER A 78 -0.21 4.55 -2.84
N PHE A 79 0.10 5.24 -1.73
CA PHE A 79 -0.93 5.70 -0.79
C PHE A 79 -1.36 7.15 -1.02
N SER A 80 -0.62 7.93 -1.80
CA SER A 80 -0.96 9.30 -2.18
C SER A 80 -0.27 9.67 -3.49
N PHE A 81 -0.50 10.89 -3.96
CA PHE A 81 -0.01 11.43 -5.23
C PHE A 81 1.07 12.50 -5.02
N PRO A 82 1.83 12.86 -6.08
CA PRO A 82 2.80 13.95 -6.02
C PRO A 82 2.16 15.27 -5.60
N LEU A 83 2.86 16.11 -4.85
CA LEU A 83 2.39 17.43 -4.38
C LEU A 83 1.92 18.33 -5.54
N ARG A 84 2.47 18.11 -6.74
CA ARG A 84 2.03 18.80 -7.97
C ARG A 84 0.57 18.52 -8.32
N TYR A 85 0.08 17.30 -8.09
CA TYR A 85 -1.31 16.93 -8.30
C TYR A 85 -2.23 17.78 -7.41
N PHE A 86 -1.92 17.87 -6.12
CA PHE A 86 -2.67 18.67 -5.15
C PHE A 86 -2.73 20.14 -5.56
N LYS A 87 -1.60 20.71 -6.03
CA LYS A 87 -1.54 22.10 -6.50
C LYS A 87 -2.40 22.36 -7.73
N VAL A 88 -2.37 21.46 -8.70
CA VAL A 88 -3.13 21.61 -9.96
C VAL A 88 -4.63 21.49 -9.71
N HIS A 89 -5.05 20.59 -8.83
CA HIS A 89 -6.46 20.35 -8.52
C HIS A 89 -6.98 21.15 -7.32
N HIS A 90 -6.17 22.07 -6.80
CA HIS A 90 -6.51 22.93 -5.66
C HIS A 90 -7.00 22.15 -4.42
N LEU A 91 -6.39 20.98 -4.19
CA LEU A 91 -6.73 20.12 -3.05
C LEU A 91 -6.06 20.63 -1.77
N MET A 92 -6.75 20.41 -0.65
CA MET A 92 -6.15 20.55 0.66
C MET A 92 -5.00 19.54 0.82
N LEU A 93 -3.95 19.95 1.54
CA LEU A 93 -2.75 19.14 1.76
C LEU A 93 -2.93 18.18 2.94
N ASP A 94 -4.09 17.53 3.03
CA ASP A 94 -4.41 16.55 4.05
C ASP A 94 -4.84 15.22 3.42
N TRP A 95 -4.33 14.13 3.98
CA TRP A 95 -4.51 12.81 3.39
C TRP A 95 -5.95 12.27 3.49
N PRO A 96 -6.70 12.45 4.60
CA PRO A 96 -8.09 12.03 4.65
C PRO A 96 -8.97 12.74 3.61
N GLY A 97 -8.83 14.06 3.48
CA GLY A 97 -9.53 14.86 2.48
C GLY A 97 -9.16 14.47 1.05
N PHE A 98 -7.88 14.15 0.80
CA PHE A 98 -7.46 13.58 -0.48
C PHE A 98 -8.16 12.26 -0.79
N LEU A 99 -8.25 11.34 0.17
CA LEU A 99 -8.93 10.05 -0.05
C LEU A 99 -10.43 10.24 -0.34
N ASP A 100 -11.09 11.16 0.37
CA ASP A 100 -12.50 11.49 0.12
C ASP A 100 -12.71 12.09 -1.27
N ASP A 101 -11.91 13.09 -1.65
CA ASP A 101 -11.94 13.70 -2.99
C ASP A 101 -11.61 12.66 -4.07
N PHE A 102 -10.59 11.84 -3.87
CA PHE A 102 -10.19 10.82 -4.82
C PHE A 102 -11.33 9.83 -5.05
N GLN A 103 -11.95 9.28 -3.99
CA GLN A 103 -13.03 8.31 -4.14
C GLN A 103 -14.28 8.91 -4.79
N GLN A 104 -14.56 10.19 -4.58
CA GLN A 104 -15.67 10.90 -5.25
C GLN A 104 -15.49 10.94 -6.78
N HIS A 105 -14.27 11.08 -7.27
CA HIS A 105 -13.98 11.17 -8.70
C HIS A 105 -13.59 9.82 -9.32
N TRP A 106 -12.95 8.97 -8.53
CA TRP A 106 -12.52 7.62 -8.86
C TRP A 106 -13.18 6.57 -7.95
N PRO A 107 -14.49 6.29 -8.14
CA PRO A 107 -15.25 5.35 -7.30
C PRO A 107 -14.97 3.88 -7.69
N THR A 108 -13.70 3.48 -7.74
CA THR A 108 -13.26 2.14 -8.17
C THR A 108 -13.47 1.04 -7.13
N ASP A 109 -14.07 1.39 -5.99
CA ASP A 109 -14.62 0.47 -4.99
C ASP A 109 -16.03 -0.04 -5.36
N GLY A 110 -16.69 0.55 -6.35
CA GLY A 110 -17.96 0.08 -6.89
C GLY A 110 -17.85 -1.30 -7.57
N ASP A 111 -18.81 -2.19 -7.31
CA ASP A 111 -18.77 -3.63 -7.65
C ASP A 111 -18.33 -3.94 -9.08
N ASN A 112 -18.80 -3.16 -10.05
CA ASN A 112 -18.58 -3.41 -11.48
C ASN A 112 -17.67 -2.37 -12.14
N ILE A 113 -16.90 -1.62 -11.35
CA ILE A 113 -16.11 -0.50 -11.84
C ILE A 113 -14.67 -0.94 -12.10
N TYR A 114 -14.24 -0.76 -13.35
CA TYR A 114 -12.85 -0.91 -13.77
C TYR A 114 -12.14 0.44 -13.64
N VAL A 115 -10.83 0.43 -13.36
CA VAL A 115 -10.01 1.66 -13.41
C VAL A 115 -10.13 2.33 -14.78
N ASP A 116 -10.10 1.53 -15.85
CA ASP A 116 -10.18 2.03 -17.23
C ASP A 116 -11.53 2.70 -17.51
N PHE A 117 -12.64 2.22 -16.93
CA PHE A 117 -13.95 2.87 -17.10
C PHE A 117 -13.96 4.28 -16.52
N VAL A 118 -13.27 4.50 -15.40
CA VAL A 118 -13.16 5.83 -14.81
C VAL A 118 -12.22 6.72 -15.60
N ARG A 119 -11.06 6.19 -15.96
CA ARG A 119 -10.05 6.89 -16.75
C ARG A 119 -10.58 7.36 -18.10
N ASP A 120 -11.37 6.51 -18.76
CA ASP A 120 -11.87 6.74 -20.11
C ASP A 120 -13.21 7.53 -20.11
N GLY A 121 -13.64 8.03 -18.94
CA GLY A 121 -14.83 8.88 -18.78
C GLY A 121 -16.17 8.14 -18.89
N LEU A 122 -16.16 6.80 -18.82
CA LEU A 122 -17.38 5.97 -18.88
C LEU A 122 -18.11 5.89 -17.54
N HIS A 123 -17.42 6.15 -16.43
CA HIS A 123 -17.98 6.19 -15.09
C HIS A 123 -17.20 7.16 -14.19
N GLY A 124 -17.82 7.71 -13.15
CA GLY A 124 -17.14 8.67 -12.27
C GLY A 124 -16.71 9.94 -13.01
N LYS A 125 -15.64 10.58 -12.52
CA LYS A 125 -15.13 11.88 -12.97
C LYS A 125 -13.60 11.89 -13.01
N GLY A 126 -13.02 10.81 -13.53
CA GLY A 126 -11.56 10.63 -13.54
C GLY A 126 -10.82 11.70 -14.33
N ASP A 127 -11.45 12.27 -15.35
CA ASP A 127 -10.95 13.37 -16.17
C ASP A 127 -10.78 14.67 -15.37
N GLU A 128 -11.71 14.99 -14.46
CA GLU A 128 -11.61 16.11 -13.51
C GLU A 128 -10.46 15.92 -12.50
N ARG A 129 -9.90 14.70 -12.39
CA ARG A 129 -8.90 14.29 -11.39
C ARG A 129 -7.73 13.50 -11.99
N MET A 130 -7.35 13.80 -13.22
CA MET A 130 -6.23 13.17 -13.90
C MET A 130 -4.89 13.82 -13.53
N GLY A 131 -3.78 13.08 -13.69
CA GLY A 131 -2.42 13.61 -13.56
C GLY A 131 -1.59 13.44 -14.83
N ASP A 132 -0.29 13.74 -14.73
CA ASP A 132 0.68 13.59 -15.82
C ASP A 132 1.66 12.46 -15.49
N ALA A 133 1.97 11.60 -16.47
CA ALA A 133 2.87 10.45 -16.32
C ALA A 133 4.30 10.82 -15.89
N HIS A 134 4.71 12.08 -16.02
CA HIS A 134 6.01 12.59 -15.56
C HIS A 134 6.00 13.04 -14.10
N TRP A 135 4.83 13.22 -13.47
CA TRP A 135 4.74 13.62 -12.08
C TRP A 135 5.06 12.43 -11.19
N ARG A 136 6.10 12.57 -10.37
CA ARG A 136 6.54 11.55 -9.41
C ARG A 136 6.72 12.15 -8.04
N ARG A 137 6.42 11.35 -7.03
CA ARG A 137 6.71 11.67 -5.63
C ARG A 137 8.21 11.60 -5.38
N ILE A 138 8.68 12.27 -4.34
CA ILE A 138 10.09 12.20 -3.94
C ILE A 138 10.52 10.75 -3.71
N THR A 139 9.69 9.97 -3.02
CA THR A 139 9.97 8.55 -2.75
C THR A 139 10.07 7.71 -4.03
N GLU A 140 9.26 8.01 -5.05
CA GLU A 140 9.28 7.30 -6.34
C GLU A 140 10.56 7.63 -7.13
N ILE A 141 10.98 8.90 -7.12
CA ILE A 141 12.24 9.32 -7.76
C ILE A 141 13.43 8.58 -7.13
N ARG A 142 13.47 8.49 -5.79
CA ARG A 142 14.54 7.79 -5.06
C ARG A 142 14.52 6.28 -5.30
N ALA A 143 13.34 5.68 -5.35
CA ALA A 143 13.18 4.25 -5.61
C ALA A 143 13.28 3.88 -7.11
N LYS A 144 13.46 4.87 -8.00
CA LYS A 144 13.37 4.70 -9.47
C LYS A 144 12.03 4.06 -9.90
N ALA A 145 10.97 4.29 -9.12
CA ALA A 145 9.63 3.80 -9.40
C ALA A 145 8.95 4.62 -10.50
N LYS A 146 7.93 4.03 -11.12
CA LYS A 146 7.08 4.70 -12.11
C LYS A 146 6.08 5.61 -11.43
N SER A 147 5.63 6.63 -12.16
CA SER A 147 4.53 7.50 -11.73
C SER A 147 3.23 6.71 -11.58
N VAL A 148 2.43 7.09 -10.60
CA VAL A 148 1.03 6.66 -10.42
C VAL A 148 0.12 7.01 -11.61
N PHE A 149 0.56 7.88 -12.53
CA PHE A 149 -0.18 8.24 -13.74
C PHE A 149 0.36 7.56 -15.01
N HIS A 150 1.34 6.66 -14.88
CA HIS A 150 1.92 5.94 -16.02
C HIS A 150 1.17 4.62 -16.25
N PHE A 151 0.05 4.69 -16.96
CA PHE A 151 -0.80 3.55 -17.28
C PHE A 151 -0.30 2.75 -18.50
N ASP A 152 -0.77 1.50 -18.60
CA ASP A 152 -0.64 0.56 -19.72
C ASP A 152 0.80 0.29 -20.18
N VAL A 153 1.74 0.31 -19.23
CA VAL A 153 3.14 -0.06 -19.44
C VAL A 153 3.56 -1.22 -18.55
N GLN A 154 4.59 -1.95 -18.97
CA GLN A 154 5.19 -3.00 -18.14
C GLN A 154 5.69 -2.40 -16.80
N GLY A 155 5.38 -3.05 -15.69
CA GLY A 155 5.74 -2.60 -14.35
C GLY A 155 4.99 -1.34 -13.90
N GLN A 156 3.79 -1.09 -14.46
CA GLN A 156 2.93 0.00 -13.99
C GLN A 156 2.47 -0.23 -12.54
N VAL A 157 2.32 0.87 -11.80
CA VAL A 157 1.65 0.93 -10.49
C VAL A 157 0.36 1.74 -10.53
N ALA A 158 0.05 2.34 -11.69
CA ALA A 158 -1.06 3.26 -11.85
C ALA A 158 -2.41 2.60 -11.56
N LYS A 159 -2.70 1.45 -12.19
CA LYS A 159 -3.97 0.74 -11.96
C LYS A 159 -4.12 0.22 -10.52
N SER A 160 -3.06 -0.35 -9.94
CA SER A 160 -3.13 -0.85 -8.55
C SER A 160 -3.38 0.28 -7.56
N THR A 161 -2.70 1.42 -7.75
CA THR A 161 -2.91 2.63 -6.94
C THR A 161 -4.33 3.16 -7.07
N HIS A 162 -4.80 3.41 -8.30
CA HIS A 162 -6.13 3.96 -8.52
C HIS A 162 -7.24 3.03 -8.03
N ALA A 163 -7.04 1.71 -8.17
CA ALA A 163 -7.96 0.72 -7.62
C ALA A 163 -7.89 0.59 -6.09
N GLY A 164 -6.74 0.89 -5.47
CA GLY A 164 -6.45 0.66 -4.06
C GLY A 164 -6.78 1.83 -3.12
N LEU A 165 -6.65 3.09 -3.58
CA LEU A 165 -6.91 4.27 -2.75
C LEU A 165 -8.33 4.27 -2.11
N PRO A 166 -9.43 3.93 -2.82
CA PRO A 166 -10.74 3.81 -2.19
C PRO A 166 -10.82 2.73 -1.10
N TRP A 167 -10.00 1.69 -1.18
CA TRP A 167 -9.92 0.66 -0.14
C TRP A 167 -9.11 1.11 1.07
N LEU A 168 -8.07 1.94 0.92
CA LEU A 168 -7.42 2.60 2.05
C LEU A 168 -8.40 3.51 2.80
N ARG A 169 -9.22 4.25 2.04
CA ARG A 169 -10.31 5.05 2.61
C ARG A 169 -11.30 4.20 3.38
N TYR A 170 -11.74 3.07 2.80
CA TYR A 170 -12.61 2.12 3.49
C TYR A 170 -11.97 1.62 4.79
N LEU A 171 -10.72 1.14 4.75
CA LEU A 171 -9.99 0.66 5.93
C LEU A 171 -9.90 1.73 7.01
N ARG A 172 -9.59 2.97 6.64
CA ARG A 172 -9.55 4.09 7.58
C ARG A 172 -10.91 4.30 8.24
N LYS A 173 -12.00 4.32 7.47
CA LYS A 173 -13.36 4.47 8.03
C LYS A 173 -13.77 3.35 8.97
N GLN A 174 -13.31 2.12 8.73
CA GLN A 174 -13.68 0.96 9.54
C GLN A 174 -12.77 0.74 10.76
N ALA A 175 -11.51 1.19 10.72
CA ALA A 175 -10.50 0.81 11.71
C ALA A 175 -9.60 1.96 12.23
N ALA A 176 -9.91 3.24 11.93
CA ALA A 176 -9.06 4.39 12.27
C ALA A 176 -8.63 4.47 13.74
N GLU A 177 -9.46 4.05 14.69
CA GLU A 177 -9.10 4.15 16.12
C GLU A 177 -7.97 3.19 16.55
N ARG A 178 -7.66 2.18 15.73
CA ARG A 178 -6.72 1.09 16.09
C ARG A 178 -5.59 0.88 15.08
N VAL A 179 -5.62 1.61 13.96
CA VAL A 179 -4.71 1.41 12.84
C VAL A 179 -4.01 2.71 12.49
N HIS A 180 -2.68 2.66 12.49
CA HIS A 180 -1.81 3.76 12.08
C HIS A 180 -1.50 3.65 10.58
N PHE A 181 -1.89 4.64 9.79
CA PHE A 181 -1.53 4.74 8.38
C PHE A 181 -0.25 5.56 8.25
N TRP A 182 0.88 4.88 8.15
CA TRP A 182 2.19 5.54 8.08
C TRP A 182 2.48 6.02 6.64
N PRO A 183 3.07 7.22 6.45
CA PRO A 183 3.45 8.20 7.48
C PRO A 183 2.36 9.25 7.82
N PHE A 184 1.16 9.14 7.24
CA PHE A 184 0.11 10.18 7.33
C PHE A 184 -0.45 10.42 8.73
N ASP A 185 -0.50 9.39 9.57
CA ASP A 185 -0.88 9.52 10.99
C ASP A 185 0.33 9.85 11.90
N GLY A 186 1.50 10.09 11.31
CA GLY A 186 2.75 10.37 12.00
C GLY A 186 3.86 9.38 11.64
N TRP A 187 5.11 9.81 11.86
CA TRP A 187 6.32 9.01 11.58
C TRP A 187 6.58 7.93 12.64
N GLU A 188 6.12 8.16 13.86
CA GLU A 188 6.20 7.21 14.97
C GLU A 188 4.88 6.45 15.11
N ILE A 189 4.95 5.12 15.03
CA ILE A 189 3.78 4.27 15.24
C ILE A 189 3.65 4.01 16.74
N PRO A 190 2.50 4.31 17.38
CA PRO A 190 2.30 4.05 18.80
C PRO A 190 2.42 2.56 19.15
N LEU A 191 3.01 2.26 20.31
CA LEU A 191 3.19 0.87 20.76
C LEU A 191 1.83 0.16 20.90
N GLY A 192 1.75 -1.06 20.38
CA GLY A 192 0.54 -1.89 20.45
C GLY A 192 -0.51 -1.59 19.37
N TYR A 193 -0.29 -0.58 18.53
CA TYR A 193 -1.14 -0.33 17.37
C TYR A 193 -0.78 -1.27 16.22
N SER A 194 -1.78 -1.57 15.39
CA SER A 194 -1.51 -2.10 14.06
C SER A 194 -1.16 -0.95 13.12
N ALA A 195 -0.43 -1.24 12.05
CA ALA A 195 -0.05 -0.23 11.07
C ALA A 195 -0.13 -0.74 9.64
N ILE A 196 -0.43 0.18 8.72
CA ILE A 196 -0.39 -0.05 7.29
C ILE A 196 0.67 0.89 6.69
N VAL A 197 1.54 0.32 5.86
CA VAL A 197 2.66 1.01 5.20
C VAL A 197 2.60 0.77 3.69
N GLU A 198 3.01 1.78 2.93
CA GLU A 198 3.28 1.61 1.50
C GLU A 198 4.55 0.78 1.33
N ALA A 199 4.45 -0.29 0.55
CA ALA A 199 5.53 -1.22 0.30
C ALA A 199 5.88 -1.22 -1.20
N TYR A 200 7.14 -1.56 -1.52
CA TYR A 200 7.60 -1.66 -2.90
C TYR A 200 8.52 -2.88 -3.05
N PRO A 201 7.99 -4.03 -3.50
CA PRO A 201 8.70 -5.31 -3.54
C PRO A 201 10.06 -5.29 -4.21
N SER A 202 10.23 -4.46 -5.24
CA SER A 202 11.50 -4.33 -5.95
C SER A 202 12.67 -3.89 -5.07
N LEU A 203 12.42 -3.28 -3.90
CA LEU A 203 13.48 -2.91 -2.95
C LEU A 203 14.10 -4.10 -2.23
N TYR A 204 13.33 -5.16 -1.98
CA TYR A 204 13.75 -6.24 -1.07
C TYR A 204 13.60 -7.65 -1.65
N LYS A 205 12.82 -7.86 -2.72
CA LYS A 205 12.52 -9.21 -3.24
C LYS A 205 13.72 -10.03 -3.67
N HIS A 206 14.81 -9.38 -4.08
CA HIS A 206 16.05 -10.03 -4.48
C HIS A 206 16.81 -10.65 -3.30
N ALA A 207 16.50 -10.25 -2.06
CA ALA A 207 17.09 -10.83 -0.86
C ALA A 207 16.50 -12.19 -0.48
N PHE A 208 15.40 -12.60 -1.13
CA PHE A 208 14.69 -13.84 -0.82
C PHE A 208 14.71 -14.77 -2.03
N ALA A 209 15.02 -16.04 -1.81
CA ALA A 209 14.90 -17.06 -2.86
C ALA A 209 13.45 -17.14 -3.36
N GLN A 210 13.23 -17.50 -4.63
CA GLN A 210 11.88 -17.57 -5.20
C GLN A 210 11.15 -18.89 -4.86
N GLU A 211 11.87 -20.00 -4.68
CA GLU A 211 11.34 -21.30 -4.21
C GLU A 211 10.04 -21.76 -4.90
N GLY A 212 9.93 -21.54 -6.20
CA GLY A 212 8.75 -21.94 -6.99
C GLY A 212 7.54 -21.00 -6.91
N ARG A 213 7.63 -19.90 -6.14
CA ARG A 213 6.60 -18.83 -6.12
C ARG A 213 6.49 -18.17 -7.49
N THR A 214 5.28 -17.82 -7.92
CA THR A 214 5.08 -16.92 -9.06
C THR A 214 5.61 -15.52 -8.75
N PRO A 215 5.83 -14.64 -9.74
CA PRO A 215 6.23 -13.26 -9.48
C PRO A 215 5.35 -12.54 -8.45
N ASP A 216 4.02 -12.59 -8.65
CA ASP A 216 3.03 -12.01 -7.71
C ASP A 216 3.13 -12.59 -6.28
N GLN A 217 3.36 -13.91 -6.16
CA GLN A 217 3.55 -14.57 -4.86
C GLN A 217 4.87 -14.14 -4.21
N GLN A 218 5.93 -14.00 -5.00
CA GLN A 218 7.23 -13.58 -4.52
C GLN A 218 7.18 -12.13 -4.02
N ASP A 219 6.48 -11.26 -4.73
CA ASP A 219 6.32 -9.86 -4.34
C ASP A 219 5.62 -9.77 -2.97
N ALA A 220 4.46 -10.42 -2.80
CA ALA A 220 3.74 -10.49 -1.50
C ALA A 220 4.56 -11.14 -0.37
N TYR A 221 5.19 -12.28 -0.65
CA TYR A 221 6.07 -12.98 0.31
C TYR A 221 7.19 -12.08 0.79
N ALA A 222 7.88 -11.42 -0.14
CA ALA A 222 9.02 -10.59 0.18
C ALA A 222 8.62 -9.38 1.03
N ILE A 223 7.41 -8.83 0.86
CA ILE A 223 6.91 -7.78 1.75
C ILE A 223 6.81 -8.30 3.17
N ALA A 224 6.09 -9.41 3.37
CA ALA A 224 5.87 -9.99 4.70
C ALA A 224 7.20 -10.35 5.37
N ALA A 225 8.11 -10.98 4.61
CA ALA A 225 9.42 -11.40 5.09
C ALA A 225 10.30 -10.21 5.47
N TRP A 226 10.32 -9.16 4.65
CA TRP A 226 11.14 -7.98 4.92
C TRP A 226 10.62 -7.20 6.14
N LEU A 227 9.30 -6.99 6.25
CA LEU A 227 8.68 -6.35 7.42
C LEU A 227 9.01 -7.10 8.72
N GLN A 228 8.87 -8.43 8.67
CA GLN A 228 9.23 -9.31 9.77
C GLN A 228 10.71 -9.16 10.14
N GLN A 229 11.63 -9.32 9.17
CA GLN A 229 13.06 -9.25 9.45
C GLN A 229 13.49 -7.87 9.97
N ALA A 230 12.89 -6.79 9.45
CA ALA A 230 13.17 -5.44 9.91
C ALA A 230 12.76 -5.24 11.37
N ASP A 231 11.58 -5.70 11.79
CA ASP A 231 11.11 -5.57 13.17
C ASP A 231 11.84 -6.54 14.11
N LEU A 232 11.97 -7.81 13.72
CA LEU A 232 12.69 -8.82 14.49
C LEU A 232 14.16 -8.45 14.69
N GLY A 233 14.79 -7.85 13.68
CA GLY A 233 16.15 -7.36 13.73
C GLY A 233 16.34 -6.00 14.43
N GLY A 234 15.27 -5.37 14.91
CA GLY A 234 15.32 -4.05 15.56
C GLY A 234 15.69 -2.90 14.62
N GLN A 235 15.54 -3.07 13.31
CA GLN A 235 15.86 -2.08 12.28
C GLN A 235 14.64 -1.29 11.80
N LEU A 236 13.42 -1.76 12.08
CA LEU A 236 12.19 -1.15 11.58
C LEU A 236 12.08 0.34 11.91
N ALA A 237 12.42 0.75 13.14
CA ALA A 237 12.36 2.15 13.55
C ALA A 237 13.22 3.09 12.67
N LYS A 238 14.36 2.60 12.16
CA LYS A 238 15.22 3.33 11.22
C LYS A 238 14.57 3.49 9.85
N PHE A 239 13.85 2.48 9.38
CA PHE A 239 13.15 2.54 8.10
C PHE A 239 11.89 3.40 8.17
N LEU A 240 11.22 3.43 9.32
CA LEU A 240 10.09 4.32 9.60
C LEU A 240 10.52 5.79 9.74
N ASN A 241 11.80 6.07 10.00
CA ASN A 241 12.34 7.42 10.17
C ASN A 241 13.55 7.65 9.25
N PRO A 242 13.34 7.73 7.92
CA PRO A 242 14.42 8.00 6.99
C PRO A 242 15.00 9.41 7.20
N VAL A 243 16.28 9.59 6.90
CA VAL A 243 16.92 10.91 6.96
C VAL A 243 16.43 11.78 5.80
N LEU A 244 15.49 12.68 6.11
CA LEU A 244 14.91 13.67 5.19
C LEU A 244 15.33 15.07 5.61
N THR A 245 15.49 15.98 4.65
CA THR A 245 15.55 17.41 4.96
C THR A 245 14.17 17.89 5.45
N PRO A 246 14.06 19.00 6.21
CA PRO A 246 12.77 19.53 6.64
C PRO A 246 11.79 19.77 5.47
N SER A 247 12.31 20.22 4.32
CA SER A 247 11.48 20.41 3.12
C SER A 247 11.00 19.08 2.52
N GLU A 248 11.82 18.04 2.53
CA GLU A 248 11.41 16.72 2.03
C GLU A 248 10.40 16.07 2.97
N GLN A 249 10.57 16.23 4.28
CA GLN A 249 9.63 15.73 5.28
C GLN A 249 8.25 16.39 5.13
N ALA A 250 8.19 17.72 4.99
CA ALA A 250 6.95 18.44 4.76
C ALA A 250 6.24 18.02 3.45
N VAL A 251 6.99 17.66 2.40
CA VAL A 251 6.42 17.11 1.17
C VAL A 251 5.93 15.68 1.38
N ALA A 252 6.69 14.85 2.10
CA ALA A 252 6.34 13.46 2.40
C ALA A 252 5.10 13.32 3.31
N GLU A 253 4.79 14.32 4.13
CA GLU A 253 3.53 14.38 4.88
C GLU A 253 2.30 14.47 3.96
N VAL A 254 2.46 14.95 2.73
CA VAL A 254 1.41 15.01 1.70
C VAL A 254 1.49 13.83 0.73
N GLU A 255 2.69 13.55 0.23
CA GLU A 255 2.94 12.53 -0.80
C GLU A 255 2.95 11.09 -0.24
N GLY A 256 3.15 10.93 1.07
CA GLY A 256 3.50 9.66 1.68
C GLY A 256 4.94 9.24 1.41
N TRP A 257 5.28 8.02 1.84
CA TRP A 257 6.62 7.46 1.69
C TRP A 257 6.58 5.96 1.51
N ILE A 258 7.48 5.41 0.68
CA ILE A 258 7.67 3.96 0.55
C ILE A 258 8.59 3.49 1.68
N LEU A 259 8.13 2.52 2.47
CA LEU A 259 8.94 2.00 3.57
C LEU A 259 10.23 1.37 3.06
N GLY A 260 11.36 1.77 3.65
CA GLY A 260 12.69 1.31 3.26
C GLY A 260 13.44 2.25 2.29
N VAL A 261 12.79 3.27 1.73
CA VAL A 261 13.45 4.28 0.90
C VAL A 261 14.19 5.30 1.77
N GLY A 262 15.51 5.44 1.59
CA GLY A 262 16.37 6.40 2.30
C GLY A 262 17.41 7.06 1.41
N ARG A 263 18.36 7.82 1.99
CA ARG A 263 19.54 8.31 1.24
C ARG A 263 20.45 7.12 0.90
N GLY A 264 20.74 6.92 -0.38
CA GLY A 264 21.72 5.93 -0.85
C GLY A 264 21.16 4.57 -1.28
N VAL A 265 19.85 4.45 -1.53
CA VAL A 265 19.31 3.29 -2.26
C VAL A 265 19.74 3.43 -3.73
N PHE A 266 20.72 2.63 -4.16
CA PHE A 266 21.24 2.60 -5.53
C PHE A 266 20.87 1.30 -6.22
#